data_AF-A0A8T3C317-F1
#
_entry.id   AF-A0A8T3C317-F1
#
_cell.length_a   1.000
_cell.length_b   1.000
_cell.length_c   1.000
_cell.angle_alpha   90.00
_cell.angle_beta   90.00
_cell.angle_gamma   90.00
#
_symmetry.space_group_name_H-M   'P 1'
#
loop_
_entity.id
_entity.type
_entity.pdbx_description
1 polymer ?
#
loop_
_entity_poly.entity_id
_entity_poly.type
_entity_poly.pdbx_seq_one_letter_code
_entity_poly.pdbx_strand_id
1 'polypeptide(L)'
;MLQLHSRSSRFSILMLKIEFYDSLEVVSMVCDGGGDKCPHSRLEEVELRSLPELKEIVWRGVCLAEMLPNLIILTIYGCHNLSNLSWVI
;
A
#
# COMPACT_ATOMS: atom_id res chain seq x y z
N MET A 1 -12.51 -4.59 0.65
CA MET A 1 -11.62 -3.43 0.90
C MET A 1 -10.60 -3.84 1.95
N LEU A 2 -9.29 -3.74 1.65
CA LEU A 2 -8.22 -4.04 2.61
C LEU A 2 -7.59 -2.72 3.10
N GLN A 3 -7.62 -2.51 4.42
CA GLN A 3 -7.02 -1.34 5.07
C GLN A 3 -5.85 -1.77 5.94
N LEU A 4 -4.65 -1.27 5.60
CA LEU A 4 -3.43 -1.58 6.35
C LEU A 4 -3.24 -0.56 7.47
N HIS A 5 -3.25 -1.06 8.71
CA HIS A 5 -2.92 -0.31 9.92
C HIS A 5 -1.71 -0.99 10.56
N SER A 6 -0.63 -0.23 10.82
CA SER A 6 0.63 -0.79 11.32
C SER A 6 0.85 -0.45 12.80
N ARG A 7 1.20 -1.47 13.61
CA ARG A 7 1.68 -1.33 15.00
C ARG A 7 3.18 -1.59 15.04
N SER A 8 3.92 -0.66 15.65
CA SER A 8 5.38 -0.58 15.65
C SER A 8 6.07 -1.86 16.16
N SER A 9 6.95 -2.45 15.34
CA SER A 9 7.86 -3.55 15.70
C SER A 9 9.27 -3.27 15.16
N ARG A 10 10.31 -3.75 15.85
CA ARG A 10 11.72 -3.48 15.56
C ARG A 10 12.32 -4.60 14.69
N PHE A 11 12.87 -4.19 13.54
CA PHE A 11 13.70 -4.92 12.56
C PHE A 11 13.02 -5.75 11.46
N SER A 12 13.71 -5.76 10.31
CA SER A 12 13.49 -6.44 9.01
C SER A 12 12.72 -5.64 7.97
N ILE A 13 13.25 -5.62 6.74
CA ILE A 13 12.64 -5.08 5.51
C ILE A 13 11.16 -5.47 5.49
N LEU A 14 10.27 -4.47 5.43
CA LEU A 14 8.83 -4.71 5.37
C LEU A 14 8.42 -4.75 3.90
N MET A 15 8.29 -5.97 3.36
CA MET A 15 7.61 -6.23 2.09
C MET A 15 6.13 -6.48 2.36
N LEU A 16 5.26 -5.73 1.70
CA LEU A 16 3.83 -6.03 1.66
C LEU A 16 3.55 -6.81 0.38
N LYS A 17 3.05 -8.03 0.54
CA LYS A 17 2.72 -8.90 -0.59
C LYS A 17 1.27 -9.36 -0.49
N ILE A 18 0.48 -9.07 -1.52
CA ILE A 18 -0.91 -9.48 -1.65
C ILE A 18 -1.05 -10.24 -2.96
N GLU A 19 -1.44 -11.50 -2.89
CA GLU A 19 -1.62 -12.35 -4.06
C GLU A 19 -2.92 -13.16 -3.99
N PHE A 20 -3.45 -13.53 -5.17
CA PHE A 20 -4.53 -14.51 -5.33
C PHE A 20 -5.82 -14.18 -4.56
N TYR A 21 -6.26 -12.92 -4.68
CA TYR A 21 -7.45 -12.42 -4.03
C TYR A 21 -8.50 -12.04 -5.07
N ASP A 22 -9.49 -12.92 -5.22
CA ASP A 22 -10.49 -12.84 -6.29
C ASP A 22 -11.62 -11.84 -6.01
N SER A 23 -11.62 -11.19 -4.84
CA SER A 23 -12.67 -10.25 -4.41
C SER A 23 -12.11 -8.91 -3.93
N LEU A 24 -10.79 -8.73 -4.00
CA LEU A 24 -10.16 -7.53 -3.47
C LEU A 24 -10.29 -6.38 -4.48
N GLU A 25 -11.31 -5.54 -4.30
CA GLU A 25 -11.56 -4.43 -5.23
C GLU A 25 -10.72 -3.18 -4.98
N VAL A 26 -10.39 -2.91 -3.72
CA VAL A 26 -9.73 -1.67 -3.31
C VAL A 26 -8.67 -1.96 -2.25
N VAL A 27 -7.45 -1.47 -2.52
CA VAL A 27 -6.35 -1.38 -1.56
C VAL A 27 -6.20 0.08 -1.15
N SER A 28 -6.33 0.35 0.16
CA SER A 28 -6.13 1.69 0.68
C SER A 28 -5.12 1.69 1.82
N MET A 29 -4.12 2.57 1.71
CA MET A 29 -3.20 2.88 2.81
C MET A 29 -3.56 4.24 3.39
N VAL A 30 -3.67 4.30 4.71
CA VAL A 30 -4.00 5.51 5.47
C VAL A 30 -2.89 5.76 6.48
N CYS A 31 -2.39 6.99 6.53
CA CYS A 31 -1.53 7.46 7.62
C CYS A 31 -2.33 8.47 8.44
N ASP A 32 -2.68 8.11 9.67
CA ASP A 32 -3.32 9.04 10.59
C ASP A 32 -2.20 9.88 11.24
N GLY A 33 -2.16 11.17 10.93
CA GLY A 33 -1.04 12.10 11.17
C GLY A 33 -0.74 12.44 12.64
N GLY A 34 -0.82 11.45 13.53
CA GLY A 34 -0.48 11.57 14.95
C GLY A 34 1.03 11.56 15.19
N GLY A 35 1.68 12.70 14.96
CA GLY A 35 2.85 13.18 15.71
C GLY A 35 4.18 12.42 15.66
N ASP A 36 4.26 11.16 15.25
CA ASP A 36 5.54 10.45 15.20
C ASP A 36 5.53 9.35 14.13
N LYS A 37 6.02 9.72 12.94
CA LYS A 37 6.37 8.88 11.78
C LYS A 37 5.26 7.96 11.26
N CYS A 38 4.87 8.16 9.99
CA CYS A 38 3.99 7.23 9.31
C CYS A 38 4.46 5.78 9.54
N PRO A 39 3.59 4.88 10.02
CA PRO A 39 4.01 3.55 10.47
C PRO A 39 4.37 2.63 9.30
N HIS A 40 4.16 3.09 8.06
CA HIS A 40 4.64 2.49 6.81
C HIS A 40 5.97 3.09 6.32
N SER A 41 6.61 3.96 7.11
CA SER A 41 7.91 4.56 6.78
C SER A 41 9.02 3.54 6.55
N ARG A 42 8.83 2.28 6.90
CA ARG A 42 9.80 1.20 6.68
C ARG A 42 9.43 0.25 5.55
N LEU A 43 8.31 0.49 4.88
CA LEU A 43 7.85 -0.34 3.78
C LEU A 43 8.72 -0.02 2.57
N GLU A 44 9.47 -1.02 2.11
CA GLU A 44 10.43 -0.86 1.00
C GLU A 44 9.88 -1.42 -0.30
N GLU A 45 9.05 -2.46 -0.20
CA GLU A 45 8.51 -3.18 -1.35
C GLU A 45 7.01 -3.45 -1.18
N VAL A 46 6.24 -3.20 -2.23
CA VAL A 46 4.83 -3.58 -2.36
C VAL A 46 4.67 -4.43 -3.60
N GLU A 47 4.11 -5.62 -3.42
CA GLU A 47 3.82 -6.56 -4.50
C GLU A 47 2.34 -6.95 -4.48
N LEU A 48 1.66 -6.67 -5.59
CA LEU A 48 0.26 -7.01 -5.83
C LEU A 48 0.20 -7.94 -7.05
N ARG A 49 -0.18 -9.20 -6.85
CA ARG A 49 -0.26 -10.18 -7.96
C ARG A 49 -1.59 -10.89 -8.07
N SER A 50 -2.06 -11.07 -9.30
CA SER A 50 -3.25 -11.89 -9.61
C SER A 50 -4.46 -11.47 -8.76
N LEU A 51 -4.78 -10.17 -8.79
CA LEU A 51 -5.94 -9.59 -8.13
C LEU A 51 -6.94 -9.18 -9.21
N PRO A 52 -7.77 -10.13 -9.71
CA PRO A 52 -8.59 -9.91 -10.88
C PRO A 52 -9.63 -8.81 -10.67
N GLU A 53 -10.19 -8.71 -9.47
CA GLU A 53 -11.21 -7.70 -9.14
C GLU A 53 -10.64 -6.37 -8.64
N LEU A 54 -9.30 -6.23 -8.53
CA LEU A 54 -8.70 -5.00 -8.04
C LEU A 54 -8.93 -3.87 -9.03
N LYS A 55 -9.67 -2.85 -8.59
CA LYS A 55 -10.04 -1.68 -9.37
C LYS A 55 -9.22 -0.46 -8.99
N GLU A 56 -8.92 -0.31 -7.70
CA GLU A 56 -8.32 0.91 -7.17
C GLU A 56 -7.23 0.64 -6.13
N ILE A 57 -6.14 1.40 -6.26
CA ILE A 57 -5.13 1.54 -5.23
C ILE A 57 -5.06 3.02 -4.86
N VAL A 58 -5.33 3.32 -3.59
CA VAL A 58 -5.44 4.69 -3.09
C VAL A 58 -4.53 4.87 -1.88
N TRP A 59 -3.61 5.82 -1.97
CA TRP A 59 -2.85 6.31 -0.82
C TRP A 59 -3.48 7.60 -0.32
N ARG A 60 -3.93 7.59 0.95
CA ARG A 60 -4.64 8.71 1.57
C ARG A 60 -3.82 9.28 2.71
N GLY A 61 -3.69 10.60 2.70
CA GLY A 61 -3.06 11.38 3.76
C GLY A 61 -1.58 11.63 3.45
N VAL A 62 -1.31 12.85 2.97
CA VAL A 62 0.02 13.42 2.71
C VAL A 62 0.84 12.76 1.58
N CYS A 63 1.90 13.45 1.16
CA CYS A 63 2.74 13.07 0.02
C CYS A 63 3.32 11.66 0.21
N LEU A 64 3.42 10.91 -0.88
CA LEU A 64 4.01 9.56 -0.95
C LEU A 64 5.38 9.48 -0.25
N ALA A 65 6.20 10.52 -0.44
CA ALA A 65 7.52 10.64 0.18
C ALA A 65 7.48 10.76 1.71
N GLU A 66 6.35 11.21 2.27
CA GLU A 66 6.14 11.29 3.72
C GLU A 66 5.46 10.02 4.27
N MET A 67 4.57 9.41 3.50
CA MET A 67 3.87 8.18 3.87
C MET A 67 4.75 6.92 3.80
N LEU A 68 5.50 6.82 2.69
CA LEU A 68 6.32 5.68 2.29
C LEU A 68 7.72 6.17 1.87
N PRO A 69 8.44 6.91 2.73
CA PRO A 69 9.76 7.48 2.42
C PRO A 69 10.78 6.46 1.91
N ASN A 70 10.61 5.19 2.27
CA ASN A 70 11.52 4.13 1.92
C ASN A 70 10.96 3.16 0.87
N LEU A 71 9.78 3.40 0.29
CA LEU A 71 9.25 2.53 -0.77
C LEU A 71 10.07 2.72 -2.05
N ILE A 72 10.77 1.68 -2.45
CA ILE A 72 11.64 1.65 -3.62
C ILE A 72 10.96 0.88 -4.75
N ILE A 73 10.20 -0.16 -4.42
CA ILE A 73 9.62 -1.09 -5.40
C ILE A 73 8.11 -1.19 -5.23
N LEU A 74 7.38 -0.93 -6.33
CA LEU A 74 5.97 -1.25 -6.47
C LEU A 74 5.80 -2.19 -7.67
N THR A 75 5.49 -3.45 -7.41
CA THR A 75 5.23 -4.47 -8.44
C THR A 75 3.74 -4.76 -8.51
N ILE A 76 3.14 -4.55 -9.67
CA ILE A 76 1.73 -4.88 -9.93
C ILE A 76 1.69 -5.81 -11.14
N TYR A 77 1.14 -7.01 -10.95
CA TYR A 77 1.09 -8.03 -12.00
C TYR A 77 -0.25 -8.76 -11.99
N GLY A 78 -0.81 -9.06 -13.16
CA GLY A 78 -2.08 -9.81 -13.26
C GLY A 78 -3.30 -9.13 -12.62
N CYS A 79 -3.25 -7.81 -12.40
CA CYS A 79 -4.35 -7.00 -11.86
C CYS A 79 -5.03 -6.25 -13.02
N HIS A 80 -5.81 -6.96 -13.83
CA HIS A 80 -6.28 -6.46 -15.13
C HIS A 80 -7.42 -5.44 -15.03
N ASN A 81 -8.20 -5.44 -13.94
CA ASN A 81 -9.25 -4.46 -13.71
C ASN A 81 -8.74 -3.18 -13.01
N LEU A 82 -7.44 -3.09 -12.73
CA LEU A 82 -6.86 -1.93 -12.05
C LEU A 82 -6.94 -0.73 -12.98
N SER A 83 -7.83 0.20 -12.65
CA SER A 83 -8.11 1.39 -13.45
C SER A 83 -7.63 2.67 -12.79
N ASN A 84 -7.48 2.65 -11.47
CA ASN A 84 -7.07 3.82 -10.71
C ASN A 84 -5.89 3.53 -9.79
N LEU A 85 -4.80 4.25 -10.03
CA LEU A 85 -3.62 4.32 -9.17
C LEU A 85 -3.44 5.79 -8.79
N SER A 86 -3.97 6.19 -7.62
CA SER A 86 -4.06 7.60 -7.27
C SER A 86 -3.35 7.95 -5.96
N TRP A 87 -2.65 9.07 -6.03
CA TRP A 87 -2.08 9.80 -4.90
C TRP A 87 -3.10 10.89 -4.56
N VAL A 88 -3.93 10.66 -3.54
CA VAL A 88 -4.86 11.72 -3.11
C VAL A 88 -4.07 12.61 -2.15
N ILE A 89 -3.57 13.73 -2.71
CA ILE A 89 -2.90 14.82 -1.97
C ILE A 89 -3.93 15.57 -1.14
#